data_AF-A0A562J5G2-F1
#
_entry.id   AF-A0A562J5G2-F1
#
_cell.length_a   1.000
_cell.length_b   1.000
_cell.length_c   1.000
_cell.angle_alpha   90.00
_cell.angle_beta   90.00
_cell.angle_gamma   90.00
#
_symmetry.space_group_name_H-M   'P 1'
#
loop_
_entity.id
_entity.type
_entity.pdbx_description
1 polymer ?
#
loop_
_entity_poly.entity_id
_entity_poly.type
_entity_poly.pdbx_seq_one_letter_code
_entity_poly.pdbx_strand_id
1 'polypeptide(L)'
;MNRNLQTGKLTFMGVMLALTVVFVAMTAIPTTSASMALFIFLPTMVTSIVQGPKDGAIMGFLAGGVTLLRALLAPASPLDYLFINPLVSILPRIFVGVVPYFVYVIFEKLIKSKTISLFIAGASGALTNTALVILMLYFIYSEEIVRLSTEFGIGTTFAAFAIFLVTTSSLLECTAAGIGTTAVVNVYKRIKK
;
A
#
# COMPACT_ATOMS: atom_id res chain seq x y z
N MET A 1 21.00 -6.51 -25.77
CA MET A 1 20.47 -6.42 -24.39
C MET A 1 21.26 -5.36 -23.64
N ASN A 2 20.67 -4.19 -23.36
CA ASN A 2 21.41 -3.02 -22.90
C ASN A 2 21.67 -3.10 -21.38
N ARG A 3 22.78 -3.72 -20.98
CA ARG A 3 23.13 -4.04 -19.57
C ARG A 3 23.03 -2.85 -18.61
N ASN A 4 23.36 -1.64 -19.05
CA ASN A 4 23.30 -0.41 -18.24
C ASN A 4 21.88 -0.02 -17.80
N LEU A 5 20.86 -0.32 -18.61
CA LEU A 5 19.47 -0.05 -18.24
C LEU A 5 18.94 -1.06 -17.22
N GLN A 6 19.42 -2.30 -17.26
CA GLN A 6 19.04 -3.35 -16.31
C GLN A 6 19.65 -3.10 -14.92
N THR A 7 20.91 -2.68 -14.85
CA THR A 7 21.54 -2.30 -13.58
C THR A 7 20.86 -1.08 -12.96
N GLY A 8 20.56 -0.03 -13.73
CA GLY A 8 19.87 1.16 -13.21
C GLY A 8 18.47 0.88 -12.66
N LYS A 9 17.71 -0.02 -13.32
CA LYS A 9 16.39 -0.48 -12.82
C LYS A 9 16.51 -1.21 -11.49
N LEU A 10 17.47 -2.13 -11.40
CA LEU A 10 17.70 -2.91 -10.18
C LEU A 10 18.15 -2.02 -9.02
N THR A 11 19.03 -1.05 -9.27
CA THR A 11 19.43 -0.07 -8.25
C THR A 11 18.25 0.75 -7.75
N PHE A 12 17.37 1.23 -8.64
CA PHE A 12 16.18 1.95 -8.23
C PHE A 12 15.24 1.08 -7.38
N MET A 13 15.02 -0.18 -7.77
CA MET A 13 14.22 -1.11 -6.98
C MET A 13 14.84 -1.35 -5.60
N GLY A 14 16.17 -1.48 -5.52
CA GLY A 14 16.89 -1.62 -4.26
C GLY A 14 16.70 -0.42 -3.33
N VAL A 15 16.79 0.81 -3.87
CA VAL A 15 16.54 2.04 -3.09
C VAL A 15 15.08 2.11 -2.63
N MET A 16 14.12 1.78 -3.50
CA MET A 16 12.70 1.76 -3.14
C MET A 16 12.39 0.71 -2.08
N LEU A 17 13.05 -0.44 -2.12
CA LEU A 17 12.92 -1.48 -1.11
C LEU A 17 13.50 -1.04 0.23
N ALA A 18 14.67 -0.41 0.22
CA ALA A 18 15.26 0.16 1.43
C ALA A 18 14.31 1.19 2.07
N LEU A 19 13.70 2.06 1.26
CA LEU A 19 12.68 3.00 1.73
C LEU A 19 11.47 2.28 2.32
N THR A 20 10.97 1.23 1.67
CA THR A 20 9.87 0.42 2.24
C THR A 20 10.23 -0.17 3.59
N VAL A 21 11.44 -0.74 3.73
CA VAL A 21 11.91 -1.30 5.02
C VAL A 21 11.96 -0.23 6.11
N VAL A 22 12.49 0.95 5.79
CA VAL A 22 12.52 2.08 6.74
C VAL A 22 11.12 2.50 7.15
N PHE A 23 10.19 2.66 6.19
CA PHE A 23 8.83 3.07 6.50
C PHE A 23 8.06 2.02 7.29
N VAL A 24 8.25 0.73 7.00
CA VAL A 24 7.66 -0.34 7.81
C VAL A 24 8.25 -0.34 9.22
N ALA A 25 9.57 -0.15 9.38
CA ALA A 25 10.19 -0.08 10.70
C ALA A 25 9.70 1.13 11.51
N MET A 26 9.47 2.29 10.88
CA MET A 26 8.91 3.47 11.54
C MET A 26 7.51 3.22 12.13
N THR A 27 6.73 2.33 11.54
CA THR A 27 5.40 1.95 12.06
C THR A 27 5.46 1.08 13.32
N ALA A 28 6.64 0.63 13.74
CA ALA A 28 6.83 -0.09 15.00
C ALA A 28 6.88 0.84 16.21
N ILE A 29 7.04 2.15 16.01
CA ILE A 29 6.97 3.13 17.11
C ILE A 29 5.49 3.43 17.37
N PRO A 30 4.94 3.09 18.55
CA PRO A 30 3.53 3.34 18.88
C PRO A 30 3.32 4.84 19.04
N THR A 31 3.11 5.51 17.90
CA THR A 31 2.59 6.88 17.83
C THR A 31 1.13 6.79 17.40
N THR A 32 0.28 7.59 18.04
CA THR A 32 -1.19 7.59 17.96
C THR A 32 -1.73 8.11 16.61
N SER A 33 -1.03 7.87 15.50
CA SER A 33 -1.34 8.46 14.21
C SER A 33 -1.51 7.39 13.15
N ALA A 34 -2.77 7.12 12.82
CA ALA A 34 -3.24 6.41 11.63
C ALA A 34 -2.56 6.90 10.31
N SER A 35 -1.87 8.05 10.34
CA SER A 35 -1.05 8.60 9.26
C SER A 35 0.16 7.76 8.84
N MET A 36 0.60 6.75 9.61
CA MET A 36 1.81 5.96 9.31
C MET A 36 1.61 4.89 8.22
N ALA A 37 0.37 4.46 7.96
CA ALA A 37 0.09 3.48 6.91
C ALA A 37 0.43 4.00 5.50
N LEU A 38 0.27 5.31 5.28
CA LEU A 38 0.58 6.06 4.05
C LEU A 38 1.95 5.71 3.45
N PHE A 39 2.99 5.69 4.28
CA PHE A 39 4.36 5.60 3.78
C PHE A 39 4.75 4.19 3.33
N ILE A 40 4.04 3.15 3.81
CA ILE A 40 4.42 1.75 3.58
C ILE A 40 4.36 1.39 2.09
N PHE A 41 3.32 1.86 1.39
CA PHE A 41 3.07 1.49 0.00
C PHE A 41 3.51 2.55 -1.02
N LEU A 42 3.93 3.74 -0.58
CA LEU A 42 4.36 4.81 -1.48
C LEU A 42 5.54 4.40 -2.40
N PRO A 43 6.62 3.75 -1.91
CA PRO A 43 7.71 3.31 -2.78
C PRO A 43 7.24 2.30 -3.85
N THR A 44 6.31 1.40 -3.49
CA THR A 44 5.72 0.41 -4.39
C THR A 44 4.88 1.07 -5.48
N MET A 45 4.03 2.03 -5.13
CA MET A 45 3.21 2.78 -6.10
C MET A 45 4.07 3.61 -7.05
N VAL A 46 5.10 4.28 -6.53
CA VAL A 46 6.05 5.04 -7.35
C VAL A 46 6.80 4.11 -8.30
N THR A 47 7.25 2.94 -7.82
CA THR A 47 7.94 1.96 -8.67
C THR A 47 7.03 1.42 -9.76
N SER A 48 5.77 1.13 -9.43
CA SER A 48 4.73 0.73 -10.39
C SER A 48 4.57 1.74 -11.52
N ILE A 49 4.41 3.03 -11.19
CA ILE A 49 4.20 4.10 -12.18
C ILE A 49 5.46 4.38 -13.00
N VAL A 50 6.65 4.28 -12.39
CA VAL A 50 7.93 4.64 -13.02
C VAL A 50 8.51 3.51 -13.88
N GLN A 51 8.50 2.27 -13.37
CA GLN A 51 9.14 1.12 -14.02
C GLN A 51 8.15 0.18 -14.70
N GLY A 52 6.88 0.23 -14.31
CA GLY A 52 5.79 -0.56 -14.89
C GLY A 52 5.20 -1.57 -13.91
N PRO A 53 4.13 -2.28 -14.33
CA PRO A 53 3.32 -3.11 -13.44
C PRO A 53 4.04 -4.39 -13.00
N LYS A 54 4.98 -4.91 -13.81
CA LYS A 54 5.79 -6.09 -13.44
C LYS A 54 6.73 -5.78 -12.29
N ASP A 55 7.49 -4.69 -12.40
CA ASP A 55 8.45 -4.25 -11.38
C ASP A 55 7.70 -3.76 -10.13
N GLY A 56 6.54 -3.14 -10.30
CA GLY A 56 5.62 -2.80 -9.21
C GLY A 56 5.08 -4.02 -8.47
N ALA A 57 4.68 -5.09 -9.16
CA ALA A 57 4.23 -6.34 -8.54
C ALA A 57 5.34 -7.01 -7.70
N ILE A 58 6.57 -7.04 -8.22
CA ILE A 58 7.74 -7.56 -7.50
C ILE A 58 7.99 -6.73 -6.25
N MET A 59 7.96 -5.39 -6.36
CA MET A 59 8.07 -4.51 -5.20
C MET A 59 6.95 -4.74 -4.19
N GLY A 60 5.72 -4.97 -4.65
CA GLY A 60 4.58 -5.29 -3.80
C GLY A 60 4.76 -6.60 -3.04
N PHE A 61 5.30 -7.63 -3.70
CA PHE A 61 5.64 -8.89 -3.04
C PHE A 61 6.71 -8.70 -1.95
N LEU A 62 7.80 -7.97 -2.27
CA LEU A 62 8.89 -7.70 -1.33
C LEU A 62 8.40 -6.87 -0.14
N ALA A 63 7.61 -5.83 -0.40
CA ALA A 63 6.97 -5.02 0.64
C ALA A 63 6.06 -5.86 1.55
N GLY A 64 5.26 -6.76 0.95
CA GLY A 64 4.43 -7.72 1.67
C GLY A 64 5.24 -8.63 2.60
N GLY A 65 6.37 -9.15 2.11
CA GLY A 65 7.30 -9.94 2.90
C GLY A 65 7.89 -9.16 4.07
N VAL A 66 8.30 -7.91 3.86
CA VAL A 66 8.80 -7.04 4.95
C VAL A 66 7.71 -6.78 5.99
N THR A 67 6.47 -6.52 5.58
CA THR A 67 5.35 -6.33 6.52
C THR A 67 5.00 -7.59 7.29
N LEU A 68 5.13 -8.77 6.66
CA LEU A 68 4.94 -10.07 7.31
C LEU A 68 6.01 -10.33 8.37
N LEU A 69 7.28 -10.11 8.01
CA LEU A 69 8.40 -10.25 8.96
C LEU A 69 8.24 -9.32 10.16
N ARG A 70 7.78 -8.08 9.93
CA ARG A 70 7.47 -7.15 11.02
C ARG A 70 6.33 -7.66 11.90
N ALA A 71 5.25 -8.17 11.33
CA ALA A 71 4.13 -8.72 12.10
C ALA A 71 4.55 -9.91 12.98
N LEU A 72 5.54 -10.71 12.52
CA LEU A 72 6.10 -11.82 13.28
C LEU A 72 7.08 -11.40 14.38
N LEU A 73 7.93 -10.40 14.10
CA LEU A 73 9.06 -10.06 14.98
C LEU A 73 8.76 -8.92 15.96
N ALA A 74 7.86 -8.00 15.61
CA ALA A 74 7.55 -6.81 16.39
C ALA A 74 6.08 -6.37 16.18
N PRO A 75 5.10 -7.11 16.74
CA PRO A 75 3.71 -6.70 16.70
C PRO A 75 3.51 -5.43 17.55
N ALA A 76 2.98 -4.38 16.95
CA ALA A 76 2.72 -3.09 17.62
C ALA A 76 1.23 -2.87 17.90
N SER A 77 0.33 -3.65 17.31
CA SER A 77 -1.12 -3.53 17.50
C SER A 77 -1.81 -4.90 17.56
N PRO A 78 -2.95 -5.03 18.27
CA PRO A 78 -3.72 -6.28 18.30
C PRO A 78 -4.15 -6.78 16.92
N LEU A 79 -4.32 -5.85 15.97
CA LEU A 79 -4.65 -6.17 14.57
C LEU A 79 -3.48 -6.77 13.78
N ASP A 80 -2.23 -6.65 14.26
CA ASP A 80 -1.04 -7.18 13.57
C ASP A 80 -1.05 -8.72 13.50
N TYR A 81 -1.75 -9.39 14.42
CA TYR A 81 -1.94 -10.84 14.37
C TYR A 81 -2.62 -11.31 13.08
N LEU A 82 -3.58 -10.53 12.57
CA LEU A 82 -4.30 -10.82 11.33
C LEU A 82 -3.38 -10.74 10.10
N PHE A 83 -2.28 -9.99 10.20
CA PHE A 83 -1.29 -9.80 9.15
C PHE A 83 -0.14 -10.83 9.19
N ILE A 84 -0.16 -11.78 10.15
CA ILE A 84 0.73 -12.95 10.12
C ILE A 84 0.37 -13.88 8.96
N ASN A 85 -0.88 -13.85 8.48
CA ASN A 85 -1.26 -14.63 7.31
C ASN A 85 -0.64 -14.02 6.03
N PRO A 86 0.20 -14.77 5.29
CA PRO A 86 0.84 -14.26 4.08
C PRO A 86 -0.18 -13.87 3.00
N LEU A 87 -1.38 -14.46 2.97
CA LEU A 87 -2.43 -14.08 2.03
C LEU A 87 -2.96 -12.67 2.30
N VAL A 88 -3.10 -12.30 3.57
CA VAL A 88 -3.59 -10.97 4.00
C VAL A 88 -2.50 -9.91 3.84
N SER A 89 -1.23 -10.27 4.05
CA SER A 89 -0.11 -9.32 4.00
C SER A 89 0.48 -9.14 2.61
N ILE A 90 0.67 -10.22 1.84
CA ILE A 90 1.39 -10.16 0.57
C ILE A 90 0.45 -9.83 -0.59
N LEU A 91 -0.72 -10.49 -0.67
CA LEU A 91 -1.58 -10.37 -1.84
C LEU A 91 -2.04 -8.92 -2.08
N PRO A 92 -2.57 -8.19 -1.09
CA PRO A 92 -2.99 -6.80 -1.31
C PRO A 92 -1.84 -5.91 -1.78
N ARG A 93 -0.61 -6.18 -1.33
CA ARG A 93 0.58 -5.36 -1.64
C ARG A 93 1.04 -5.57 -3.07
N ILE A 94 0.91 -6.78 -3.62
CA ILE A 94 1.12 -7.04 -5.04
C ILE A 94 0.15 -6.21 -5.88
N PHE A 95 -1.14 -6.20 -5.53
CA PHE A 95 -2.15 -5.42 -6.27
C PHE A 95 -1.92 -3.90 -6.18
N VAL A 96 -1.44 -3.39 -5.04
CA VAL A 96 -0.98 -2.00 -4.90
C VAL A 96 0.19 -1.68 -5.83
N GLY A 97 1.01 -2.67 -6.18
CA GLY A 97 2.06 -2.55 -7.19
C GLY A 97 1.58 -2.62 -8.64
N VAL A 98 0.31 -2.98 -8.90
CA VAL A 98 -0.20 -3.22 -10.26
C VAL A 98 -1.29 -2.22 -10.63
N VAL A 99 -2.28 -2.03 -9.75
CA VAL A 99 -3.48 -1.20 -10.03
C VAL A 99 -3.14 0.26 -10.32
N PRO A 100 -2.27 0.94 -9.54
CA PRO A 100 -1.93 2.35 -9.79
C PRO A 100 -1.36 2.61 -11.18
N TYR A 101 -0.60 1.67 -11.75
CA TYR A 101 -0.07 1.79 -13.11
C TYR A 101 -1.20 1.79 -14.14
N PHE A 102 -2.12 0.84 -14.07
CA PHE A 102 -3.24 0.78 -15.01
C PHE A 102 -4.16 1.99 -14.89
N VAL A 103 -4.46 2.41 -13.67
CA VAL A 103 -5.24 3.63 -13.42
C VAL A 103 -4.53 4.85 -13.98
N TYR A 104 -3.21 4.99 -13.76
CA TYR A 104 -2.43 6.09 -14.34
C TYR A 104 -2.49 6.09 -15.87
N VAL A 105 -2.31 4.95 -16.54
CA VAL A 105 -2.31 4.86 -18.02
C VAL A 105 -3.69 5.17 -18.60
N ILE A 106 -4.78 4.73 -17.95
CA ILE A 106 -6.15 5.02 -18.37
C ILE A 106 -6.46 6.51 -18.19
N PHE A 107 -6.15 7.07 -17.03
CA PHE A 107 -6.48 8.45 -16.70
C PHE A 107 -5.58 9.45 -17.42
N GLU A 108 -4.34 9.11 -17.75
CA GLU A 108 -3.49 9.97 -18.60
C GLU A 108 -4.08 10.12 -20.02
N LYS A 109 -4.84 9.13 -20.51
CA LYS A 109 -5.55 9.22 -21.80
C LYS A 109 -6.84 10.02 -21.70
N LEU A 110 -7.53 9.97 -20.57
CA LEU A 110 -8.83 10.63 -20.36
C LEU A 110 -8.68 12.08 -19.89
N ILE A 111 -7.67 12.38 -19.08
CA ILE A 111 -7.45 13.67 -18.42
C ILE A 111 -6.17 14.30 -18.95
N LYS A 112 -6.26 15.49 -19.54
CA LYS A 112 -5.10 16.24 -20.05
C LYS A 112 -4.08 16.62 -18.96
N SER A 113 -4.51 16.64 -17.69
CA SER A 113 -3.65 16.93 -16.53
C SER A 113 -2.97 15.67 -15.97
N LYS A 114 -1.64 15.62 -16.09
CA LYS A 114 -0.81 14.55 -15.54
C LYS A 114 -0.84 14.50 -14.00
N THR A 115 -0.93 15.66 -13.35
CA THR A 115 -0.99 15.75 -11.89
C THR A 115 -2.25 15.10 -11.33
N ILE A 116 -3.40 15.34 -11.96
CA ILE A 116 -4.68 14.74 -11.55
C ILE A 116 -4.66 13.22 -11.78
N SER A 117 -4.09 12.79 -12.91
CA SER A 117 -3.94 11.36 -13.23
C SER A 117 -3.07 10.62 -12.20
N LEU A 118 -1.98 11.25 -11.74
CA LEU A 118 -1.11 10.70 -10.69
C LEU A 118 -1.81 10.65 -9.32
N PHE A 119 -2.60 11.66 -9.00
CA PHE A 119 -3.35 11.70 -7.75
C PHE A 119 -4.38 10.56 -7.70
N ILE A 120 -5.16 10.39 -8.77
CA ILE A 120 -6.15 9.32 -8.89
C ILE A 120 -5.46 7.94 -8.86
N ALA A 121 -4.30 7.80 -9.50
CA ALA A 121 -3.51 6.56 -9.43
C ALA A 121 -3.07 6.24 -7.99
N GLY A 122 -2.54 7.22 -7.25
CA GLY A 122 -2.17 7.03 -5.84
C GLY A 122 -3.35 6.68 -4.95
N ALA A 123 -4.47 7.40 -5.09
CA ALA A 123 -5.70 7.10 -4.34
C ALA A 123 -6.24 5.71 -4.64
N SER A 124 -6.22 5.29 -5.91
CA SER A 124 -6.65 3.94 -6.32
C SER A 124 -5.81 2.82 -5.71
N GLY A 125 -4.51 3.06 -5.51
CA GLY A 125 -3.62 2.12 -4.84
C GLY A 125 -4.01 1.90 -3.39
N ALA A 126 -4.23 2.98 -2.64
CA ALA A 126 -4.69 2.92 -1.25
C ALA A 126 -6.06 2.22 -1.13
N LEU A 127 -7.04 2.60 -1.97
CA LEU A 127 -8.36 1.96 -1.99
C LEU A 127 -8.29 0.46 -2.26
N THR A 128 -7.45 0.06 -3.22
CA THR A 128 -7.23 -1.35 -3.56
C THR A 128 -6.66 -2.12 -2.36
N ASN A 129 -5.75 -1.51 -1.60
CA ASN A 129 -5.21 -2.13 -0.40
C ASN A 129 -6.31 -2.38 0.63
N THR A 130 -7.06 -1.34 1.02
CA THR A 130 -8.09 -1.44 2.04
C THR A 130 -9.15 -2.47 1.62
N ALA A 131 -9.64 -2.39 0.37
CA ALA A 131 -10.67 -3.29 -0.14
C ALA A 131 -10.21 -4.76 -0.09
N LEU A 132 -8.99 -5.05 -0.53
CA LEU A 132 -8.46 -6.42 -0.54
C LEU A 132 -8.15 -6.92 0.87
N VAL A 133 -7.66 -6.07 1.77
CA VAL A 133 -7.46 -6.45 3.18
C VAL A 133 -8.80 -6.83 3.80
N ILE A 134 -9.83 -5.99 3.67
CA ILE A 134 -11.17 -6.28 4.20
C ILE A 134 -11.75 -7.57 3.59
N LEU A 135 -11.60 -7.75 2.28
CA LEU A 135 -12.05 -8.97 1.61
C LEU A 135 -11.36 -10.22 2.17
N MET A 136 -10.04 -10.16 2.37
CA MET A 136 -9.29 -11.30 2.93
C MET A 136 -9.64 -11.56 4.38
N LEU A 137 -9.81 -10.51 5.17
CA LEU A 137 -10.27 -10.61 6.56
C LEU A 137 -11.66 -11.24 6.65
N TYR A 138 -12.55 -10.95 5.70
CA TYR A 138 -13.88 -11.57 5.62
C TYR A 138 -13.80 -13.08 5.36
N PHE A 139 -12.98 -13.51 4.41
CA PHE A 139 -12.88 -14.93 4.06
C PHE A 139 -12.12 -15.76 5.11
N ILE A 140 -11.11 -15.19 5.77
CA ILE A 140 -10.18 -15.95 6.62
C ILE A 140 -10.51 -15.80 8.11
N TYR A 141 -10.95 -14.62 8.55
CA TYR A 141 -11.06 -14.26 9.97
C TYR A 141 -12.43 -13.70 10.36
N SER A 142 -13.51 -14.02 9.62
CA SER A 142 -14.84 -13.46 9.87
C SER A 142 -15.33 -13.68 11.31
N GLU A 143 -15.22 -14.90 11.83
CA GLU A 143 -15.66 -15.24 13.19
C GLU A 143 -14.81 -14.55 14.27
N GLU A 144 -13.50 -14.53 14.10
CA GLU A 144 -12.55 -13.92 15.03
C GLU A 144 -12.70 -12.39 15.08
N ILE A 145 -12.94 -11.76 13.93
CA ILE A 145 -13.20 -10.32 13.83
C ILE A 145 -14.53 -9.95 14.47
N VAL A 146 -15.59 -10.75 14.30
CA VAL A 146 -16.87 -10.50 14.97
C VAL A 146 -16.73 -10.56 16.49
N ARG A 147 -15.95 -11.53 16.99
CA ARG A 147 -15.64 -11.65 18.42
C ARG A 147 -14.87 -10.42 18.93
N LEU A 148 -13.80 -10.02 18.25
CA LEU A 148 -13.02 -8.83 18.59
C LEU A 148 -13.89 -7.57 18.54
N SER A 149 -14.71 -7.41 17.51
CA SER A 149 -15.58 -6.23 17.35
C SER A 149 -16.62 -6.10 18.44
N THR A 150 -17.11 -7.23 18.94
CA THR A 150 -18.05 -7.28 20.07
C THR A 150 -17.34 -6.93 21.38
N GLU A 151 -16.10 -7.40 21.57
CA GLU A 151 -15.29 -7.11 22.75
C GLU A 151 -14.84 -5.64 22.82
N PHE A 152 -14.54 -5.02 21.67
CA PHE A 152 -14.21 -3.60 21.56
C PHE A 152 -15.44 -2.67 21.48
N GLY A 153 -16.67 -3.21 21.50
CA GLY A 153 -17.90 -2.42 21.44
C GLY A 153 -18.15 -1.71 20.10
N ILE A 154 -17.48 -2.12 19.02
CA ILE A 154 -17.59 -1.53 17.68
C ILE A 154 -18.85 -2.01 16.97
N GLY A 155 -19.28 -3.25 17.25
CA GLY A 155 -20.53 -3.83 16.75
C GLY A 155 -20.51 -5.36 16.70
N THR A 156 -21.68 -5.97 16.52
CA THR A 156 -21.88 -7.44 16.53
C THR A 156 -21.68 -8.09 15.16
N THR A 157 -21.33 -7.32 14.13
CA THR A 157 -21.25 -7.81 12.75
C THR A 157 -19.92 -7.41 12.13
N PHE A 158 -19.38 -8.26 11.26
CA PHE A 158 -18.18 -7.97 10.47
C PHE A 158 -18.32 -6.66 9.67
N ALA A 159 -19.52 -6.36 9.17
CA ALA A 159 -19.81 -5.12 8.45
C ALA A 159 -19.53 -3.87 9.31
N ALA A 160 -19.84 -3.89 10.61
CA ALA A 160 -19.56 -2.77 11.50
C ALA A 160 -18.05 -2.53 11.65
N PHE A 161 -17.26 -3.61 11.75
CA PHE A 161 -15.80 -3.53 11.77
C PHE A 161 -15.21 -3.03 10.45
N ALA A 162 -15.72 -3.53 9.32
CA ALA A 162 -15.29 -3.08 8.00
C ALA A 162 -15.58 -1.58 7.81
N ILE A 163 -16.77 -1.12 8.20
CA ILE A 163 -17.15 0.30 8.15
C ILE A 163 -16.25 1.14 9.06
N PHE A 164 -15.97 0.65 10.27
CA PHE A 164 -15.04 1.30 11.20
C PHE A 164 -13.66 1.47 10.55
N LEU A 165 -13.04 0.40 10.04
CA LEU A 165 -11.72 0.47 9.39
C LEU A 165 -11.69 1.40 8.19
N VAL A 166 -12.73 1.37 7.34
CA VAL A 166 -12.83 2.24 6.17
C VAL A 166 -12.94 3.70 6.59
N THR A 167 -13.73 3.99 7.63
CA THR A 167 -14.02 5.37 8.04
C THR A 167 -12.86 5.98 8.81
N THR A 168 -12.14 5.21 9.63
CA THR A 168 -11.00 5.72 10.40
C THR A 168 -9.75 5.97 9.56
N SER A 169 -9.52 5.16 8.53
CA SER A 169 -8.19 5.09 7.89
C SER A 169 -8.21 5.37 6.39
N SER A 170 -9.26 4.98 5.65
CA SER A 170 -9.21 5.03 4.19
C SER A 170 -9.20 6.45 3.62
N LEU A 171 -9.93 7.40 4.20
CA LEU A 171 -9.99 8.76 3.63
C LEU A 171 -8.64 9.49 3.72
N LEU A 172 -7.99 9.38 4.88
CA LEU A 172 -6.65 9.94 5.12
C LEU A 172 -5.60 9.24 4.27
N GLU A 173 -5.64 7.91 4.16
CA GLU A 173 -4.69 7.15 3.36
C GLU A 173 -4.81 7.46 1.86
N CYS A 174 -6.03 7.57 1.33
CA CYS A 174 -6.25 7.83 -0.09
C CYS A 174 -5.78 9.22 -0.51
N THR A 175 -6.14 10.24 0.26
CA THR A 175 -5.73 11.63 -0.02
C THR A 175 -4.21 11.75 0.04
N ALA A 176 -3.60 11.17 1.07
CA ALA A 176 -2.18 11.30 1.28
C ALA A 176 -1.35 10.42 0.32
N ALA A 177 -1.83 9.24 -0.06
CA ALA A 177 -1.26 8.43 -1.14
C ALA A 177 -1.32 9.17 -2.49
N GLY A 178 -2.44 9.83 -2.78
CA GLY A 178 -2.61 10.64 -3.99
C GLY A 178 -1.60 11.80 -4.03
N ILE A 179 -1.47 12.57 -2.95
CA ILE A 179 -0.51 13.68 -2.85
C ILE A 179 0.92 13.18 -2.96
N GLY A 180 1.29 12.17 -2.16
CA GLY A 180 2.66 11.64 -2.10
C GLY A 180 3.11 11.06 -3.44
N THR A 181 2.26 10.27 -4.09
CA THR A 181 2.55 9.71 -5.42
C THR A 181 2.73 10.82 -6.46
N THR A 182 1.86 11.82 -6.43
CA THR A 182 1.93 12.96 -7.36
C THR A 182 3.20 13.77 -7.17
N ALA A 183 3.57 14.08 -5.93
CA ALA A 183 4.77 14.84 -5.60
C ALA A 183 6.04 14.11 -6.07
N VAL A 184 6.20 12.85 -5.68
CA VAL A 184 7.41 12.07 -5.98
C VAL A 184 7.56 11.81 -7.48
N VAL A 185 6.48 11.40 -8.16
CA VAL A 185 6.55 11.11 -9.60
C VAL A 185 6.79 12.37 -10.43
N ASN A 186 6.21 13.51 -10.05
CA ASN A 186 6.47 14.77 -10.75
C ASN A 186 7.93 15.22 -10.60
N VAL A 187 8.51 15.11 -9.40
CA VAL A 187 9.93 15.41 -9.17
C VAL A 187 10.82 14.46 -9.97
N TYR A 188 10.54 13.15 -9.93
CA TYR A 188 11.29 12.17 -10.70
C TYR A 188 11.27 12.47 -12.21
N LYS A 189 10.11 12.82 -12.75
CA LYS A 189 9.95 13.18 -14.17
C LYS A 189 10.68 14.48 -14.54
N ARG A 190 10.89 15.42 -13.61
CA ARG A 190 11.68 16.63 -13.85
C ARG A 190 13.18 16.35 -13.88
N ILE A 191 13.67 15.46 -13.01
CA ILE A 191 15.10 15.14 -12.90
C ILE A 191 15.59 14.32 -14.11
N LYS A 192 14.73 13.46 -14.66
CA LYS A 192 15.07 12.58 -15.79
C LYS A 192 14.83 13.22 -17.17
N LYS A 193 14.40 14.49 -17.20
CA LYS A 193 14.15 15.25 -18.42
C LYS A 193 15.41 16.00 -18.82
#